data_AF-A0A356E4T4-F1
#
_entry.id   AF-A0A356E4T4-F1
#
_cell.length_a   1.000
_cell.length_b   1.000
_cell.length_c   1.000
_cell.angle_alpha   90.00
_cell.angle_beta   90.00
_cell.angle_gamma   90.00
#
_symmetry.space_group_name_H-M   'P 1'
#
loop_
_entity.id
_entity.type
_entity.pdbx_description
1 polymer ?
#
loop_
_entity_poly.entity_id
_entity_poly.type
_entity_poly.pdbx_seq_one_letter_code
_entity_poly.pdbx_strand_id
1 'polypeptide(L)'
;MWSDVLTGYGIFILEILTVLLVIAAIVGMIFNLKQRKANEQGELLITDLSKQYEQNSKKLRDFHLSEEALKQAEKAQKKADKAKAKEEKVKLKNGEQTEVTKPCLYVLNFKGDILASETKALREEISAIINVANPDTDEVLLRLESPGGIVHGYGLAASQLTRLKQKGIKLTVAVDKVAASGGYMMACV
;
A
#
# COMPACT_ATOMS: atom_id res chain seq x y z
N MET A 1 26.23 -3.55 -66.06
CA MET A 1 27.15 -4.26 -65.14
C MET A 1 27.38 -3.51 -63.82
N TRP A 2 27.82 -2.24 -63.80
CA TRP A 2 27.89 -1.46 -62.55
C TRP A 2 26.50 -0.99 -62.06
N SER A 3 25.59 -0.66 -62.99
CA SER A 3 24.19 -0.29 -62.72
C SER A 3 23.39 -1.38 -62.01
N ASP A 4 23.61 -2.63 -62.39
CA ASP A 4 22.84 -3.78 -61.87
C ASP A 4 23.28 -4.13 -60.45
N VAL A 5 24.58 -4.00 -60.17
CA VAL A 5 25.13 -4.15 -58.82
C VAL A 5 24.65 -3.01 -57.91
N LEU A 6 24.64 -1.76 -58.39
CA LEU A 6 24.15 -0.61 -57.63
C LEU A 6 22.66 -0.72 -57.30
N THR A 7 21.86 -1.17 -58.27
CA THR A 7 20.40 -1.36 -58.10
C THR A 7 20.11 -2.52 -57.16
N GLY A 8 20.83 -3.64 -57.29
CA GLY A 8 20.71 -4.78 -56.36
C GLY A 8 21.10 -4.40 -54.92
N TYR A 9 22.19 -3.66 -54.74
CA TYR A 9 22.59 -3.15 -53.42
C TYR A 9 21.59 -2.14 -52.86
N GLY A 10 21.02 -1.27 -53.71
CA GLY A 10 19.99 -0.30 -53.31
C GLY A 10 18.71 -0.98 -52.81
N ILE A 11 18.25 -2.02 -53.50
CA ILE A 11 17.09 -2.82 -53.07
C ILE A 11 17.38 -3.54 -51.75
N PHE A 12 18.55 -4.15 -51.61
CA PHE A 12 18.96 -4.84 -50.38
C PHE A 12 19.01 -3.90 -49.16
N ILE A 13 19.52 -2.68 -49.33
CA ILE A 13 19.52 -1.65 -48.27
C ILE A 13 18.10 -1.24 -47.92
N LEU A 14 17.23 -1.07 -48.93
CA LEU A 14 15.82 -0.73 -48.73
C LEU A 14 15.09 -1.81 -47.93
N GLU A 15 15.31 -3.09 -48.25
CA GLU A 15 14.75 -4.23 -47.53
C GLU A 15 15.19 -4.23 -46.05
N ILE A 16 16.47 -4.04 -45.77
CA ILE A 16 16.98 -3.94 -44.39
C ILE A 16 16.31 -2.77 -43.65
N LEU A 17 16.20 -1.60 -44.29
CA LEU A 17 15.53 -0.44 -43.71
C LEU A 17 14.06 -0.72 -43.39
N THR A 18 13.32 -1.38 -44.29
CA THR A 18 11.92 -1.72 -44.05
C THR A 18 11.76 -2.69 -42.89
N VAL A 19 12.64 -3.69 -42.77
CA VAL A 19 12.64 -4.65 -41.66
C VAL A 19 12.92 -3.94 -40.33
N LEU A 20 13.89 -3.02 -40.30
CA LEU A 20 14.18 -2.23 -39.10
C LEU A 20 13.00 -1.33 -38.70
N LEU A 21 12.30 -0.74 -39.66
CA LEU A 21 11.14 0.11 -39.40
C LEU A 21 9.97 -0.71 -38.83
N VAL A 22 9.73 -1.91 -39.35
CA VAL A 22 8.73 -2.84 -38.81
C VAL A 22 9.08 -3.25 -37.37
N ILE A 23 10.35 -3.58 -37.09
CA ILE A 23 10.81 -3.90 -35.73
C ILE A 23 10.61 -2.71 -34.79
N ALA A 24 10.99 -1.50 -35.21
CA ALA A 24 10.81 -0.29 -34.43
C ALA A 24 9.32 -0.01 -34.13
N ALA A 25 8.43 -0.22 -35.10
CA ALA A 25 6.99 -0.08 -34.92
C ALA A 25 6.43 -1.09 -33.90
N ILE A 26 6.85 -2.36 -33.96
CA ILE A 26 6.45 -3.41 -33.00
C ILE A 26 6.93 -3.06 -31.59
N VAL A 27 8.21 -2.67 -31.45
CA VAL A 27 8.78 -2.26 -30.14
C VAL A 27 8.02 -1.05 -29.60
N GLY A 28 7.77 -0.03 -30.43
CA GLY A 28 7.00 1.15 -30.05
C GLY A 28 5.58 0.80 -29.57
N MET A 29 4.92 -0.14 -30.24
CA MET A 29 3.58 -0.61 -29.86
C MET A 29 3.59 -1.33 -28.50
N ILE A 30 4.58 -2.19 -28.25
CA ILE A 30 4.75 -2.89 -26.96
C ILE A 30 4.98 -1.89 -25.83
N PHE A 31 5.84 -0.89 -26.04
CA PHE A 31 6.09 0.16 -25.05
C PHE A 31 4.83 0.97 -24.73
N ASN A 32 4.04 1.33 -25.75
CA ASN A 32 2.78 2.07 -25.56
C ASN A 32 1.75 1.26 -24.74
N LEU A 33 1.59 -0.03 -25.06
CA LEU A 33 0.69 -0.93 -24.32
C LEU A 33 1.12 -1.11 -22.86
N LYS A 34 2.43 -1.23 -22.61
CA LYS A 34 2.98 -1.37 -21.25
C LYS A 34 2.80 -0.09 -20.44
N GLN A 35 3.00 1.08 -21.05
CA GLN A 35 2.82 2.38 -20.39
C GLN A 35 1.36 2.65 -20.00
N ARG A 36 0.39 2.21 -20.82
CA ARG A 36 -1.03 2.29 -20.48
C ARG A 36 -1.40 1.41 -19.27
N LYS A 37 -0.91 0.16 -19.21
CA LYS A 37 -1.17 -0.74 -18.07
C LYS A 37 -0.48 -0.29 -16.77
N ALA A 38 0.74 0.25 -16.87
CA ALA A 38 1.47 0.75 -15.70
C ALA A 38 0.75 1.92 -15.00
N ASN A 39 -0.14 2.64 -15.69
CA ASN A 39 -0.85 3.77 -15.12
C ASN A 39 -2.11 3.37 -14.31
N GLU A 40 -2.52 2.10 -14.36
CA GLU A 40 -3.74 1.61 -13.69
C GLU A 40 -3.50 0.59 -12.56
N GLN A 41 -2.39 -0.14 -12.54
CA GLN A 41 -2.17 -1.18 -11.53
C GLN A 41 -1.11 -0.75 -10.50
N GLY A 42 -1.56 -0.04 -9.46
CA GLY A 42 -0.83 0.01 -8.20
C GLY A 42 -0.95 -1.33 -7.46
N GLU A 43 0.03 -1.65 -6.62
CA GLU A 43 -0.01 -2.82 -5.73
C GLU A 43 -0.43 -2.38 -4.32
N LEU A 44 -1.39 -3.09 -3.70
CA LEU A 44 -1.77 -2.84 -2.31
C LEU A 44 -0.82 -3.59 -1.38
N LEU A 45 0.09 -2.88 -0.75
CA LEU A 45 1.05 -3.46 0.20
C LEU A 45 0.49 -3.38 1.62
N ILE A 46 0.14 -4.53 2.19
CA ILE A 46 -0.38 -4.64 3.56
C ILE A 46 0.75 -5.07 4.48
N THR A 47 1.04 -4.27 5.51
CA THR A 47 2.05 -4.59 6.54
C THR A 47 1.38 -4.77 7.90
N ASP A 48 1.62 -5.92 8.54
CA ASP A 48 1.17 -6.17 9.91
C ASP A 48 2.14 -5.53 10.93
N LEU A 49 1.77 -4.34 11.41
CA LEU A 49 2.52 -3.62 12.43
C LEU A 49 2.46 -4.31 13.80
N SER A 50 1.37 -5.01 14.12
CA SER A 50 1.19 -5.67 15.42
C SER A 50 2.27 -6.74 15.63
N LYS A 51 2.52 -7.55 14.60
CA LYS A 51 3.57 -8.57 14.62
C LYS A 51 4.96 -7.96 14.79
N GLN A 52 5.24 -6.83 14.13
CA GLN A 52 6.52 -6.14 14.27
C GLN A 52 6.72 -5.60 15.69
N TYR A 53 5.71 -4.95 16.27
CA TYR A 53 5.78 -4.44 17.64
C TYR A 53 5.91 -5.57 18.66
N GLU A 54 5.18 -6.68 18.49
CA GLU A 54 5.28 -7.84 19.38
C GLU A 54 6.69 -8.44 19.36
N GLN A 55 7.29 -8.60 18.17
CA GLN A 55 8.66 -9.09 18.02
C GLN A 55 9.69 -8.14 18.65
N ASN A 56 9.56 -6.83 18.43
CA ASN A 56 10.49 -5.85 18.98
C ASN A 56 10.36 -5.76 20.51
N SER A 57 9.13 -5.75 21.02
CA SER A 57 8.86 -5.80 22.45
C SER A 57 9.42 -7.06 23.10
N LYS A 58 9.30 -8.22 22.43
CA LYS A 58 9.90 -9.47 22.88
C LYS A 58 11.43 -9.36 22.97
N LYS A 59 12.10 -8.89 21.92
CA LYS A 59 13.57 -8.71 21.93
C LYS A 59 14.04 -7.84 23.11
N LEU A 60 13.32 -6.76 23.40
CA LEU A 60 13.65 -5.87 24.52
C LEU A 60 13.43 -6.51 25.89
N ARG A 61 12.31 -7.23 26.08
CA ARG A 61 12.07 -7.99 27.32
C ARG A 61 13.13 -9.06 27.56
N ASP A 62 13.52 -9.73 26.48
CA ASP A 62 14.42 -10.87 26.49
C ASP A 62 15.89 -10.45 26.68
N PHE A 63 16.22 -9.19 26.40
CA PHE A 63 17.59 -8.65 26.48
C PHE A 63 18.22 -8.76 27.88
N HIS A 64 17.42 -8.67 28.94
CA HIS A 64 17.89 -8.74 30.32
C HIS A 64 17.82 -10.15 30.95
N LEU A 65 17.32 -11.14 30.21
CA LEU A 65 17.13 -12.50 30.72
C LEU A 65 18.36 -13.38 30.49
N SER A 66 18.64 -14.27 31.43
CA SER A 66 19.63 -15.34 31.24
C SER A 66 19.12 -16.39 30.23
N GLU A 67 20.03 -17.13 29.60
CA GLU A 67 19.69 -18.12 28.56
C GLU A 67 18.72 -19.21 29.05
N GLU A 68 18.80 -19.57 30.33
CA GLU A 68 17.89 -20.53 30.96
C GLU A 68 16.49 -19.95 31.16
N ALA A 69 16.39 -18.69 31.60
CA ALA A 69 15.12 -17.98 31.76
C ALA A 69 14.42 -17.77 30.40
N LEU A 70 15.18 -17.50 29.33
CA LEU A 70 14.65 -17.41 27.97
C LEU A 70 14.04 -18.73 27.51
N LYS A 71 14.75 -19.85 27.68
CA LYS A 71 14.24 -21.18 27.31
C LYS A 71 12.97 -21.55 28.07
N GLN A 72 12.83 -21.12 29.33
CA GLN A 72 11.60 -21.31 30.10
C GLN A 72 10.45 -20.43 29.59
N ALA A 73 10.71 -19.14 29.35
CA ALA A 73 9.72 -18.20 28.83
C ALA A 73 9.18 -18.64 27.45
N GLU A 74 10.05 -19.09 26.55
CA GLU A 74 9.64 -19.61 25.25
C GLU A 74 8.81 -20.89 25.34
N LYS A 75 9.16 -21.80 26.24
CA LYS A 75 8.36 -23.02 26.48
C LYS A 75 6.98 -22.68 27.04
N ALA A 76 6.88 -21.71 27.94
CA ALA A 76 5.61 -21.23 28.48
C ALA A 76 4.76 -20.57 27.38
N GLN A 77 5.36 -19.71 26.55
CA GLN A 77 4.68 -19.05 25.44
C GLN A 77 4.16 -20.05 24.41
N LYS A 78 4.99 -21.02 23.99
CA LYS A 78 4.57 -22.11 23.08
C LYS A 78 3.43 -22.97 23.65
N LYS A 79 3.37 -23.17 24.97
CA LYS A 79 2.25 -23.88 25.62
C LYS A 79 0.98 -23.03 25.59
N ALA A 80 1.08 -21.73 25.89
CA ALA A 80 -0.05 -20.80 25.84
C ALA A 80 -0.62 -20.68 24.42
N ASP A 81 0.22 -20.55 23.40
CA ASP A 81 -0.21 -20.44 22.00
C ASP A 81 -0.91 -21.72 21.52
N LYS A 82 -0.40 -22.88 21.91
CA LYS A 82 -1.05 -24.18 21.63
C LYS A 82 -2.40 -24.33 22.33
N ALA A 83 -2.56 -23.78 23.54
CA ALA A 83 -3.83 -23.79 24.25
C ALA A 83 -4.85 -22.87 23.54
N LYS A 84 -4.46 -21.64 23.23
CA LYS A 84 -5.30 -20.68 22.48
C LYS A 84 -5.74 -21.23 21.13
N ALA A 85 -4.82 -21.81 20.36
CA ALA A 85 -5.13 -22.40 19.06
C ALA A 85 -6.08 -23.62 19.15
N LYS A 86 -6.05 -24.36 20.27
CA LYS A 86 -7.01 -25.45 20.53
C LYS A 86 -8.38 -24.89 20.90
N GLU A 87 -8.44 -23.88 21.76
CA GLU A 87 -9.68 -23.22 22.16
C GLU A 87 -10.37 -22.56 20.96
N GLU A 88 -9.64 -21.84 20.12
CA GLU A 88 -10.17 -21.24 18.87
C GLU A 88 -10.74 -22.33 17.95
N LYS A 89 -10.03 -23.45 17.75
CA LYS A 89 -10.52 -24.58 16.95
C LYS A 89 -11.77 -25.25 17.52
N VAL A 90 -11.92 -25.31 18.84
CA VAL A 90 -13.12 -25.87 19.48
C VAL A 90 -14.31 -24.91 19.32
N LYS A 91 -14.11 -23.60 19.51
CA LYS A 91 -15.14 -22.57 19.28
C LYS A 91 -15.64 -22.56 17.83
N LEU A 92 -14.70 -22.60 16.87
CA LEU A 92 -14.99 -22.72 15.43
C LEU A 92 -15.78 -24.00 15.07
N LYS A 93 -15.56 -25.12 15.77
CA LYS A 93 -16.28 -26.39 15.54
C LYS A 93 -17.66 -26.44 16.18
N ASN A 94 -17.89 -25.70 17.25
CA ASN A 94 -19.16 -25.67 17.98
C ASN A 94 -20.19 -24.71 17.36
N GLY A 95 -19.91 -24.11 16.21
CA GLY A 95 -20.83 -23.18 15.54
C GLY A 95 -20.95 -21.82 16.25
N GLU A 96 -20.20 -21.60 17.33
CA GLU A 96 -19.93 -20.27 17.87
C GLU A 96 -19.01 -19.56 16.87
N GLN A 97 -19.59 -19.05 15.78
CA GLN A 97 -18.97 -18.00 14.99
C GLN A 97 -18.91 -16.77 15.88
N THR A 98 -17.92 -16.74 16.75
CA THR A 98 -17.43 -15.50 17.31
C THR A 98 -16.73 -14.79 16.15
N GLU A 99 -17.51 -14.19 15.23
CA GLU A 99 -17.06 -13.09 14.36
C GLU A 99 -16.76 -11.87 15.25
N VAL A 100 -15.95 -12.04 16.29
CA VAL A 100 -15.28 -10.91 16.91
C VAL A 100 -14.04 -10.72 16.06
N THR A 101 -14.25 -10.18 14.88
CA THR A 101 -13.21 -9.52 14.10
C THR A 101 -12.52 -8.59 15.09
N LYS A 102 -11.24 -8.85 15.37
CA LYS A 102 -10.49 -8.01 16.29
C LYS A 102 -10.54 -6.58 15.74
N PRO A 103 -10.82 -5.57 16.57
CA PRO A 103 -10.83 -4.19 16.12
C PRO A 103 -9.50 -3.88 15.46
N CYS A 104 -9.56 -3.38 14.23
CA CYS A 104 -8.39 -3.12 13.40
C CYS A 104 -8.14 -1.62 13.28
N LEU A 105 -6.89 -1.21 13.48
CA LEU A 105 -6.44 0.15 13.17
C LEU A 105 -5.73 0.15 11.83
N TYR A 106 -6.35 0.75 10.81
CA TYR A 106 -5.73 0.95 9.51
C TYR A 106 -4.83 2.18 9.54
N VAL A 107 -3.52 1.99 9.29
CA VAL A 107 -2.55 3.09 9.28
C VAL A 107 -2.21 3.46 7.84
N LEU A 108 -2.61 4.66 7.45
CA LEU A 108 -2.31 5.26 6.14
C LEU A 108 -1.16 6.25 6.26
N ASN A 109 -0.31 6.32 5.24
CA ASN A 109 0.80 7.28 5.19
C ASN A 109 0.57 8.26 4.04
N PHE A 110 0.59 9.56 4.32
CA PHE A 110 0.52 10.58 3.29
C PHE A 110 1.72 11.52 3.39
N LYS A 111 2.60 11.43 2.41
CA LYS A 111 3.72 12.35 2.23
C LYS A 111 3.38 13.34 1.11
N GLY A 112 2.93 14.50 1.52
CA GLY A 112 2.53 15.57 0.62
C GLY A 112 3.73 16.26 -0.01
N ASP A 113 3.68 16.43 -1.33
CA ASP A 113 4.49 17.35 -2.10
C ASP A 113 3.65 18.56 -2.55
N ILE A 114 4.21 19.45 -3.37
CA ILE A 114 3.49 20.65 -3.81
C ILE A 114 2.20 20.28 -4.57
N LEU A 115 2.20 19.18 -5.34
CA LEU A 115 1.08 18.77 -6.19
C LEU A 115 0.07 17.86 -5.49
N ALA A 116 0.35 17.42 -4.26
CA ALA A 116 -0.37 16.35 -3.59
C ALA A 116 -0.42 15.06 -4.43
N SER A 117 0.71 14.65 -5.02
CA SER A 117 0.81 13.53 -5.96
C SER A 117 0.33 12.19 -5.37
N GLU A 118 0.52 12.00 -4.06
CA GLU A 118 0.07 10.81 -3.30
C GLU A 118 -1.46 10.68 -3.19
N THR A 119 -2.24 11.70 -3.59
CA THR A 119 -3.70 11.69 -3.50
C THR A 119 -4.33 10.54 -4.29
N LYS A 120 -3.74 10.15 -5.42
CA LYS A 120 -4.24 9.02 -6.21
C LYS A 120 -4.12 7.71 -5.43
N ALA A 121 -2.98 7.45 -4.78
CA ALA A 121 -2.77 6.26 -3.96
C ALA A 121 -3.70 6.27 -2.75
N LEU A 122 -3.76 7.39 -2.02
CA LEU A 122 -4.64 7.57 -0.86
C LEU A 122 -6.11 7.27 -1.19
N ARG A 123 -6.59 7.68 -2.37
CA ARG A 123 -7.96 7.39 -2.82
C ARG A 123 -8.24 5.90 -2.95
N GLU A 124 -7.31 5.14 -3.52
CA GLU A 124 -7.47 3.69 -3.70
C GLU A 124 -7.43 2.98 -2.35
N GLU A 125 -6.50 3.35 -1.47
CA GLU A 125 -6.39 2.82 -0.10
C GLU A 125 -7.67 3.08 0.71
N ILE A 126 -8.20 4.31 0.68
CA ILE A 126 -9.45 4.66 1.35
C ILE A 126 -10.62 3.88 0.78
N SER A 127 -10.67 3.69 -0.54
CA SER A 127 -11.75 2.92 -1.18
C SER A 127 -11.69 1.45 -0.77
N ALA A 128 -10.49 0.87 -0.65
CA ALA A 128 -10.31 -0.47 -0.12
C ALA A 128 -10.79 -0.58 1.33
N ILE A 129 -10.38 0.36 2.20
CA ILE A 129 -10.80 0.38 3.61
C ILE A 129 -12.31 0.50 3.76
N ILE A 130 -12.95 1.42 3.04
CA ILE A 130 -14.41 1.61 3.12
C ILE A 130 -15.18 0.32 2.78
N ASN A 131 -14.63 -0.53 1.91
CA ASN A 131 -15.30 -1.76 1.48
C ASN A 131 -15.13 -2.92 2.47
N VAL A 132 -14.19 -2.85 3.41
CA VAL A 132 -13.85 -3.98 4.31
C VAL A 132 -13.95 -3.63 5.80
N ALA A 133 -13.81 -2.36 6.16
CA ALA A 133 -13.78 -1.92 7.55
C ALA A 133 -15.18 -1.96 8.17
N ASN A 134 -15.25 -2.41 9.43
CA ASN A 134 -16.44 -2.30 10.24
C ASN A 134 -16.47 -0.93 10.96
N PRO A 135 -17.44 -0.04 10.66
CA PRO A 135 -17.49 1.30 11.25
C PRO A 135 -17.59 1.33 12.79
N ASP A 136 -18.13 0.27 13.41
CA ASP A 136 -18.34 0.23 14.86
C ASP A 136 -17.08 -0.15 15.64
N THR A 137 -16.15 -0.89 15.01
CA THR A 137 -14.97 -1.45 15.69
C THR A 137 -13.65 -0.96 15.13
N ASP A 138 -13.60 -0.60 13.84
CA ASP A 138 -12.37 -0.29 13.15
C ASP A 138 -12.14 1.22 13.05
N GLU A 139 -10.87 1.60 13.04
CA GLU A 139 -10.46 2.99 12.99
C GLU A 139 -9.39 3.19 11.91
N VAL A 140 -9.26 4.42 11.41
CA VAL A 140 -8.22 4.82 10.46
C VAL A 140 -7.34 5.89 11.10
N LEU A 141 -6.03 5.66 11.08
CA LEU A 141 -5.01 6.64 11.43
C LEU A 141 -4.29 7.09 10.16
N LEU A 142 -4.41 8.36 9.82
CA LEU A 142 -3.60 8.97 8.78
C LEU A 142 -2.37 9.62 9.38
N ARG A 143 -1.18 9.15 9.00
CA ARG A 143 0.08 9.84 9.29
C ARG A 143 0.38 10.84 8.19
N LEU A 144 0.25 12.12 8.51
CA LEU A 144 0.38 13.23 7.59
C LEU A 144 1.72 13.94 7.75
N GLU A 145 2.45 14.05 6.64
CA GLU A 145 3.62 14.92 6.50
C GLU A 145 3.44 15.74 5.23
N SER A 146 3.23 17.05 5.34
CA SER A 146 3.04 17.94 4.19
C SER A 146 3.50 19.37 4.49
N PRO A 147 4.42 19.93 3.68
CA PRO A 147 4.78 21.34 3.73
C PRO A 147 3.72 22.25 3.08
N GLY A 148 2.61 21.69 2.60
CA GLY A 148 1.59 22.37 1.82
C GLY A 148 1.81 22.28 0.31
N GLY A 149 1.00 23.01 -0.43
CA GLY A 149 1.03 22.99 -1.89
C GLY A 149 -0.25 23.56 -2.51
N ILE A 150 -0.54 23.12 -3.73
CA ILE A 150 -1.70 23.59 -4.49
C ILE A 150 -3.03 23.19 -3.84
N VAL A 151 -3.93 24.16 -3.71
CA VAL A 151 -5.21 24.01 -2.99
C VAL A 151 -6.08 22.89 -3.56
N HIS A 152 -6.15 22.75 -4.89
CA HIS A 152 -7.03 21.76 -5.52
C HIS A 152 -6.58 20.31 -5.29
N GLY A 153 -5.26 20.05 -5.28
CA GLY A 153 -4.72 18.71 -4.99
C GLY A 153 -5.01 18.29 -3.55
N TYR A 154 -4.68 19.16 -2.60
CA TYR A 154 -4.97 18.92 -1.18
C TYR A 154 -6.47 18.92 -0.87
N GLY A 155 -7.28 19.70 -1.60
CA GLY A 155 -8.74 19.71 -1.45
C GLY A 155 -9.34 18.38 -1.88
N LEU A 156 -8.83 17.80 -2.96
CA LEU A 156 -9.18 16.44 -3.35
C LEU A 156 -8.76 15.44 -2.27
N ALA A 157 -7.53 15.51 -1.74
CA ALA A 157 -7.07 14.61 -0.68
C ALA A 157 -7.95 14.69 0.59
N ALA A 158 -8.25 15.91 1.05
CA ALA A 158 -9.14 16.16 2.18
C ALA A 158 -10.55 15.57 1.91
N SER A 159 -11.09 15.74 0.71
CA SER A 159 -12.39 15.17 0.34
C SER A 159 -12.39 13.63 0.38
N GLN A 160 -11.25 12.98 0.09
CA GLN A 160 -11.14 11.52 0.22
C GLN A 160 -11.21 11.09 1.69
N LEU A 161 -10.56 11.82 2.59
CA LEU A 161 -10.62 11.57 4.03
C LEU A 161 -12.05 11.75 4.57
N THR A 162 -12.79 12.74 4.08
CA THR A 162 -14.19 12.95 4.48
C THR A 162 -15.08 11.74 4.15
N ARG A 163 -14.77 10.97 3.11
CA ARG A 163 -15.53 9.75 2.76
C ARG A 163 -15.50 8.70 3.88
N LEU A 164 -14.41 8.60 4.64
CA LEU A 164 -14.32 7.71 5.80
C LEU A 164 -15.33 8.13 6.88
N LYS A 165 -15.34 9.42 7.22
CA LYS A 165 -16.29 9.98 8.20
C LYS A 165 -17.75 9.83 7.77
N GLN A 166 -18.04 10.03 6.48
CA GLN A 166 -19.38 9.83 5.92
C GLN A 166 -19.87 8.39 6.03
N LYS A 167 -18.95 7.43 6.10
CA LYS A 167 -19.24 6.00 6.32
C LYS A 167 -19.26 5.62 7.81
N GLY A 168 -19.14 6.58 8.72
CA GLY A 168 -19.10 6.34 10.15
C GLY A 168 -17.75 5.80 10.67
N ILE A 169 -16.75 5.66 9.81
CA ILE A 169 -15.44 5.15 10.19
C ILE A 169 -14.68 6.26 10.93
N LYS A 170 -14.21 5.97 12.14
CA LYS A 170 -13.43 6.92 12.93
C LYS A 170 -12.09 7.19 12.26
N LEU A 171 -11.84 8.46 11.93
CA LEU A 171 -10.60 8.93 11.34
C LEU A 171 -9.84 9.81 12.34
N THR A 172 -8.57 9.46 12.58
CA THR A 172 -7.61 10.27 13.32
C THR A 172 -6.50 10.70 12.38
N VAL A 173 -6.20 12.00 12.31
CA VAL A 173 -5.06 12.51 11.55
C VAL A 173 -3.93 12.88 12.51
N ALA A 174 -2.81 12.18 12.40
CA ALA A 174 -1.59 12.44 13.15
C ALA A 174 -0.57 13.18 12.28
N VAL A 175 -0.20 14.39 12.69
CA VAL A 175 0.85 15.17 12.03
C VAL A 175 2.21 14.63 12.48
N ASP A 176 2.95 13.98 11.58
CA ASP A 176 4.27 13.38 11.90
C ASP A 176 5.32 14.48 12.09
N LYS A 177 5.45 15.36 11.09
CA LYS A 177 6.49 16.40 11.07
C LYS A 177 5.93 17.80 10.81
N VAL A 178 5.07 17.94 9.79
CA VAL A 178 4.52 19.22 9.37
C VAL A 178 3.18 19.01 8.68
N ALA A 179 2.24 19.92 8.88
CA ALA A 179 0.98 19.99 8.15
C ALA A 179 0.66 21.47 7.89
N ALA A 180 1.28 22.05 6.87
CA ALA A 180 1.13 23.46 6.52
C ALA A 180 0.17 23.66 5.34
N SER A 181 -0.56 24.78 5.32
CA SER A 181 -1.46 25.16 4.22
C SER A 181 -2.42 24.02 3.82
N GLY A 182 -2.25 23.40 2.65
CA GLY A 182 -3.03 22.25 2.20
C GLY A 182 -2.95 21.03 3.14
N GLY A 183 -1.82 20.81 3.81
CA GLY A 183 -1.70 19.78 4.84
C GLY A 183 -2.61 20.06 6.04
N TYR A 184 -2.69 21.31 6.49
CA TYR A 184 -3.59 21.70 7.58
C TYR A 184 -5.06 21.43 7.22
N MET A 185 -5.44 21.69 5.96
CA MET A 185 -6.79 21.39 5.46
C MET A 185 -7.12 19.90 5.54
N MET A 186 -6.17 19.00 5.26
CA MET A 186 -6.36 17.55 5.45
C MET A 186 -6.46 17.17 6.94
N ALA A 187 -5.69 17.82 7.80
CA ALA A 187 -5.68 17.55 9.24
C ALA A 187 -6.98 17.99 9.94
N CYS A 188 -7.66 19.01 9.42
CA CYS A 188 -8.89 19.55 9.97
C CYS A 188 -10.18 18.86 9.48
N VAL A 189 -10.07 17.84 8.63
CA VAL A 189 -11.23 17.03 8.17
C VAL A 189 -11.87 16.33 9.35
#